data_AF-A0A6I9U2L0-F1
#
_entry.id   AF-A0A6I9U2L0-F1
#
_cell.length_a   1.000
_cell.length_b   1.000
_cell.length_c   1.000
_cell.angle_alpha   90.00
_cell.angle_beta   90.00
_cell.angle_gamma   90.00
#
_symmetry.space_group_name_H-M   'P 1'
#
loop_
_entity.id
_entity.type
_entity.pdbx_description
1 polymer ?
#
loop_
_entity_poly.entity_id
_entity_poly.type
_entity_poly.pdbx_seq_one_letter_code
_entity_poly.pdbx_strand_id
1 'polypeptide(L)'
;MMEVNGKTSDCNEKRPLENSTLSYEQKNPAESSTNTSVFVNHAAIAWDESRRNWVGDASQKSLRTPKDPTINWSTTYEDLLSTTDPFPQPIPLADMVDFLVDIWHDEGLFD
;
A
#
# COMPACT_ATOMS: atom_id res chain seq x y z
N MET A 1 33.75 -14.61 -23.41
CA MET A 1 32.95 -15.73 -22.90
C MET A 1 32.12 -15.17 -21.76
N MET A 2 30.81 -15.01 -21.97
CA MET A 2 29.87 -14.57 -20.93
C MET A 2 28.68 -15.50 -21.03
N GLU A 3 28.42 -16.22 -19.95
CA GLU A 3 27.34 -17.19 -19.84
C GLU A 3 26.05 -16.45 -19.48
N VAL A 4 25.01 -16.62 -20.30
CA VAL A 4 23.68 -16.05 -20.09
C VAL A 4 22.75 -17.16 -19.60
N ASN A 5 22.36 -17.13 -18.32
CA ASN A 5 21.33 -18.01 -17.79
C ASN A 5 19.98 -17.27 -17.84
N GLY A 6 19.36 -17.28 -19.02
CA GLY A 6 17.96 -16.91 -19.19
C GLY A 6 17.06 -18.04 -18.71
N LYS A 7 16.37 -17.83 -17.59
CA LYS A 7 15.23 -18.67 -17.18
C LYS A 7 13.94 -17.89 -17.41
N THR A 8 13.41 -18.03 -18.62
CA THR A 8 12.01 -17.74 -18.94
C THR A 8 11.14 -18.83 -18.32
N SER A 9 10.00 -18.44 -17.77
CA SER A 9 8.90 -19.36 -17.48
C SER A 9 7.60 -18.59 -17.67
N ASP A 10 7.26 -18.43 -18.95
CA ASP A 10 5.91 -18.11 -19.40
C ASP A 10 4.96 -19.22 -18.96
N CYS A 11 3.97 -18.88 -18.14
CA CYS A 11 2.80 -19.73 -17.92
C CYS A 11 1.61 -19.14 -18.69
N ASN A 12 1.59 -19.39 -19.99
CA ASN A 12 0.35 -19.42 -20.76
C ASN A 12 -0.21 -20.84 -20.69
N GLU A 13 -1.40 -21.03 -20.12
CA GLU A 13 -2.42 -21.87 -20.77
C GLU A 13 -3.80 -21.55 -20.20
N LYS A 14 -4.67 -21.10 -21.10
CA LYS A 14 -6.07 -20.73 -20.91
C LYS A 14 -6.90 -21.98 -20.65
N ARG A 15 -7.84 -21.97 -19.69
CA ARG A 15 -8.96 -22.95 -19.65
C ARG A 15 -10.29 -22.31 -19.20
N PRO A 16 -11.42 -22.84 -19.69
CA PRO A 16 -12.49 -22.01 -20.29
C PRO A 16 -13.53 -21.47 -19.32
N LEU A 17 -14.09 -20.34 -19.73
CA LEU A 17 -15.34 -19.78 -19.25
C LEU A 17 -16.49 -20.70 -19.70
N GLU A 18 -17.02 -21.51 -18.79
CA GLU A 18 -18.31 -22.18 -18.96
C GLU A 18 -19.17 -21.84 -17.74
N ASN A 19 -19.74 -20.65 -17.84
CA ASN A 19 -20.99 -20.24 -17.22
C ASN A 19 -22.11 -21.21 -17.63
N SER A 20 -22.59 -22.05 -16.70
CA SER A 20 -23.88 -22.70 -16.83
C SER A 20 -24.69 -22.62 -15.55
N THR A 21 -25.88 -22.09 -15.74
CA THR A 21 -26.96 -21.72 -14.83
C THR A 21 -27.50 -22.89 -14.00
N LEU A 22 -27.69 -22.59 -12.71
CA LEU A 22 -28.76 -22.98 -11.78
C LEU A 22 -29.95 -23.77 -12.37
N SER A 23 -30.22 -24.99 -11.86
CA SER A 23 -31.59 -25.46 -11.53
C SER A 23 -31.63 -26.81 -10.77
N TYR A 24 -32.00 -26.70 -9.49
CA TYR A 24 -32.75 -27.60 -8.59
C TYR A 24 -32.86 -29.10 -8.93
N GLU A 25 -32.23 -29.95 -8.12
CA GLU A 25 -32.72 -31.32 -7.87
C GLU A 25 -33.02 -31.50 -6.38
N GLN A 26 -34.32 -31.55 -6.07
CA GLN A 26 -34.84 -31.91 -4.76
C GLN A 26 -34.82 -33.43 -4.62
N LYS A 27 -33.98 -33.96 -3.71
CA LYS A 27 -34.10 -35.35 -3.23
C LYS A 27 -33.74 -35.46 -1.75
N ASN A 28 -34.73 -36.01 -1.02
CA ASN A 28 -34.95 -36.19 0.43
C ASN A 28 -33.76 -36.62 1.33
N PRO A 29 -33.90 -36.47 2.67
CA PRO A 29 -32.80 -36.46 3.62
C PRO A 29 -32.40 -37.88 4.03
N ALA A 30 -31.11 -38.18 3.92
CA ALA A 30 -30.49 -39.31 4.60
C ALA A 30 -29.39 -38.73 5.49
N GLU A 31 -29.57 -38.89 6.80
CA GLU A 31 -28.57 -38.59 7.82
C GLU A 31 -27.23 -39.23 7.44
N SER A 32 -26.24 -38.41 7.08
CA SER A 32 -24.84 -38.83 7.15
C SER A 32 -24.00 -37.72 7.76
N SER A 33 -23.61 -37.98 9.01
CA SER A 33 -22.48 -37.39 9.72
C SER A 33 -22.42 -35.86 9.76
N THR A 34 -22.83 -35.32 10.91
CA THR A 34 -22.50 -33.99 11.40
C THR A 34 -20.99 -33.77 11.45
N ASN A 35 -20.38 -33.41 10.33
CA ASN A 35 -19.08 -32.77 10.28
C ASN A 35 -19.16 -31.68 9.23
N THR A 36 -19.98 -30.67 9.48
CA THR A 36 -19.92 -29.41 8.74
C THR A 36 -18.58 -28.77 9.05
N SER A 37 -17.55 -29.09 8.26
CA SER A 37 -16.27 -28.42 8.33
C SER A 37 -16.53 -26.93 8.18
N VAL A 38 -16.16 -26.15 9.19
CA VAL A 38 -16.31 -24.70 9.16
C VAL A 38 -15.54 -24.20 7.93
N PHE A 39 -16.23 -23.46 7.06
CA PHE A 39 -15.59 -22.85 5.90
C PHE A 39 -14.55 -21.84 6.37
N VAL A 40 -13.31 -22.00 5.91
CA VAL A 40 -12.20 -21.09 6.22
C VAL A 40 -11.88 -20.26 4.98
N ASN A 41 -11.98 -18.94 5.12
CA ASN A 41 -11.59 -18.00 4.07
C ASN A 41 -10.08 -17.72 4.14
N HIS A 42 -9.31 -18.55 3.44
CA HIS A 42 -7.86 -18.43 3.37
C HIS A 42 -7.38 -17.08 2.80
N ALA A 43 -8.13 -16.47 1.88
CA ALA A 43 -7.77 -15.18 1.29
C ALA A 43 -7.92 -14.02 2.29
N ALA A 44 -8.96 -14.05 3.12
CA ALA A 44 -9.13 -13.06 4.18
C ALA A 44 -8.01 -13.13 5.23
N ILE A 45 -7.59 -14.35 5.59
CA ILE A 45 -6.48 -14.57 6.52
C ILE A 45 -5.17 -14.02 5.93
N ALA A 46 -4.84 -14.37 4.68
CA ALA A 46 -3.62 -13.89 4.03
C ALA A 46 -3.58 -12.35 3.89
N TRP A 47 -4.74 -11.72 3.64
CA TRP A 47 -4.83 -10.27 3.59
C TRP A 47 -4.62 -9.63 4.96
N ASP A 48 -5.19 -10.20 6.02
CA ASP A 48 -5.03 -9.67 7.38
C ASP A 48 -3.57 -9.77 7.85
N GLU A 49 -2.90 -10.89 7.56
CA GLU A 49 -1.47 -11.07 7.80
C GLU A 49 -0.62 -10.04 7.05
N SER A 50 -0.90 -9.84 5.76
CA SER A 50 -0.21 -8.84 4.92
C SER A 50 -0.41 -7.42 5.44
N ARG A 51 -1.64 -7.07 5.84
CA ARG A 51 -1.98 -5.78 6.43
C ARG A 51 -1.25 -5.55 7.74
N ARG A 52 -1.23 -6.54 8.63
CA ARG A 52 -0.49 -6.46 9.91
C ARG A 52 1.00 -6.22 9.67
N ASN A 53 1.58 -6.86 8.66
CA ASN A 53 2.98 -6.65 8.31
C ASN A 53 3.24 -5.26 7.70
N TRP A 54 2.30 -4.73 6.91
CA TRP A 54 2.44 -3.40 6.27
C TRP A 54 2.25 -2.23 7.24
N VAL A 55 1.27 -2.32 8.14
CA VAL A 55 1.04 -1.28 9.16
C VAL A 55 2.22 -1.20 10.14
N GLY A 56 3.00 -2.27 10.26
CA GLY A 56 4.13 -2.38 11.15
C GLY A 56 3.71 -2.32 12.62
N ASP A 57 4.70 -2.29 13.50
CA ASP A 57 4.45 -2.13 14.93
C ASP A 57 4.20 -0.66 15.24
N ALA A 58 2.98 -0.32 15.66
CA ALA A 58 2.63 1.06 16.00
C ALA A 58 3.48 1.60 17.17
N SER A 59 4.07 0.72 17.99
CA SER A 59 5.03 1.10 19.04
C SER A 59 6.40 1.51 18.49
N GLN A 60 6.76 1.05 17.29
CA GLN A 60 7.97 1.44 16.55
C GLN A 60 7.78 2.72 15.74
N LYS A 61 6.56 3.28 15.71
CA LYS A 61 6.40 4.72 15.45
C LYS A 61 6.99 5.43 16.66
N SER A 62 8.31 5.51 16.70
CA SER A 62 9.01 6.29 17.71
C SER A 62 8.31 7.63 17.77
N LEU A 63 7.90 7.99 18.99
CA LEU A 63 7.41 9.32 19.30
C LEU A 63 8.45 10.26 18.71
N ARG A 64 8.15 10.83 17.53
CA ARG A 64 9.13 11.65 16.81
C ARG A 64 9.40 12.80 17.76
N THR A 65 10.57 12.77 18.39
CA THR A 65 11.04 13.89 19.20
C THR A 65 10.88 15.13 18.34
N PRO A 66 10.34 16.24 18.86
CA PRO A 66 10.22 17.48 18.10
C PRO A 66 11.60 17.78 17.52
N LYS A 67 11.70 17.59 16.21
CA LYS A 67 12.92 17.77 15.45
C LYS A 67 12.80 19.15 14.85
N ASP A 68 13.92 19.87 14.82
CA ASP A 68 13.93 21.17 14.15
C ASP A 68 13.43 21.00 12.71
N PRO A 69 12.68 21.99 12.19
CA PRO A 69 12.12 21.93 10.84
C PRO A 69 13.22 21.54 9.85
N THR A 70 12.95 20.48 9.09
CA THR A 70 13.95 19.92 8.15
C THR A 70 14.16 20.86 6.95
N ILE A 71 13.14 21.65 6.65
CA ILE A 71 13.20 22.70 5.63
C ILE A 71 13.77 23.96 6.27
N ASN A 72 14.75 24.56 5.60
CA ASN A 72 15.26 25.85 5.99
C ASN A 72 14.25 26.94 5.57
N TRP A 73 13.75 27.72 6.52
CA TRP A 73 12.80 28.80 6.27
C TRP A 73 13.35 29.93 5.38
N SER A 74 14.68 29.96 5.15
CA SER A 74 15.28 30.88 4.17
C SER A 74 15.32 30.35 2.74
N THR A 75 14.84 29.12 2.49
CA THR A 75 14.79 28.50 1.16
C THR A 75 13.51 28.92 0.44
N THR A 76 13.60 29.29 -0.84
CA THR A 76 12.42 29.61 -1.66
C THR A 76 11.83 28.36 -2.30
N TYR A 77 10.56 28.41 -2.70
CA TYR A 77 9.90 27.32 -3.43
C TYR A 77 10.70 26.88 -4.67
N GLU A 78 11.17 27.85 -5.44
CA GLU A 78 11.99 27.61 -6.63
C GLU A 78 13.29 26.89 -6.30
N ASP A 79 13.94 27.18 -5.18
CA ASP A 79 15.18 26.51 -4.76
C ASP A 79 14.93 25.04 -4.37
N LEU A 80 13.78 24.73 -3.76
CA LEU A 80 13.37 23.34 -3.49
C LEU A 80 13.10 22.54 -4.77
N LEU A 81 12.51 23.18 -5.79
CA LEU A 81 12.21 22.53 -7.07
C LEU A 81 13.34 22.60 -8.09
N SER A 82 14.38 23.39 -7.82
CA SER A 82 15.54 23.54 -8.70
C SER A 82 16.30 22.24 -8.87
N THR A 83 16.21 21.33 -7.89
CA THR A 83 16.81 19.99 -7.94
C THR A 83 15.77 18.90 -7.72
N THR A 84 15.98 17.77 -8.39
CA THR A 84 15.21 16.53 -8.15
C THR A 84 15.93 15.59 -7.20
N ASP A 85 17.05 16.03 -6.62
CA ASP A 85 17.83 15.25 -5.69
C ASP A 85 17.04 14.96 -4.41
N PRO A 86 17.18 13.77 -3.83
CA PRO A 86 16.54 13.46 -2.56
C PRO A 86 17.03 14.38 -1.45
N PHE A 87 16.11 14.81 -0.59
CA PHE A 87 16.48 15.54 0.62
C PHE A 87 17.40 14.68 1.51
N PRO A 88 18.40 15.29 2.16
CA PRO A 88 19.33 14.58 3.05
C PRO A 88 18.61 13.92 4.23
N GLN A 89 17.44 14.41 4.61
CA GLN A 89 16.54 13.80 5.58
C GLN A 89 15.10 13.81 5.07
N PRO A 90 14.28 12.78 5.39
CA PRO A 90 12.87 12.78 5.04
C PRO A 90 12.14 13.95 5.69
N ILE A 91 11.48 14.77 4.88
CA ILE A 91 10.69 15.90 5.35
C ILE A 91 9.35 15.39 5.90
N PRO A 92 8.99 15.70 7.17
CA PRO A 92 7.63 15.46 7.67
C PRO A 92 6.60 16.20 6.83
N LEU A 93 5.46 15.57 6.54
CA LEU A 93 4.41 16.20 5.74
C LEU A 93 3.91 17.52 6.36
N ALA A 94 3.85 17.60 7.70
CA ALA A 94 3.44 18.82 8.40
C ALA A 94 4.37 20.00 8.07
N ASP A 95 5.69 19.82 8.20
CA ASP A 95 6.69 20.83 7.86
C ASP A 95 6.54 21.33 6.41
N MET A 96 6.28 20.42 5.46
CA MET A 96 6.09 20.79 4.05
C MET A 96 4.81 21.60 3.84
N VAL A 97 3.73 21.28 4.57
CA VAL A 97 2.47 22.03 4.50
C VAL A 97 2.66 23.42 5.12
N ASP A 98 3.27 23.52 6.30
CA ASP A 98 3.51 24.79 6.98
C ASP A 98 4.38 25.71 6.10
N PHE A 99 5.45 25.18 5.50
CA PHE A 99 6.29 25.91 4.55
C PHE A 99 5.53 26.47 3.34
N LEU A 100 4.63 25.67 2.74
CA LEU A 100 3.86 26.12 1.57
C LEU A 100 2.81 27.18 1.93
N VAL A 101 2.21 27.08 3.12
CA VAL A 101 1.25 28.08 3.61
C VAL A 101 1.91 29.45 3.73
N ASP A 102 3.13 29.50 4.27
CA ASP A 102 3.88 30.75 4.40
C ASP A 102 4.19 31.40 3.04
N ILE A 103 4.67 30.60 2.07
CA ILE A 103 4.92 31.10 0.70
C ILE A 103 3.66 31.63 0.05
N TRP A 104 2.55 30.88 0.13
CA TRP A 104 1.31 31.30 -0.51
C TRP A 104 0.72 32.56 0.12
N HIS A 105 0.89 32.74 1.43
CA HIS A 105 0.52 33.96 2.12
C HIS A 105 1.38 35.16 1.66
N ASP A 106 2.69 34.97 1.57
CA ASP A 106 3.63 36.00 1.09
C ASP A 106 3.39 36.39 -0.38
N GLU A 107 2.97 35.44 -1.21
CA GLU A 107 2.62 35.66 -2.62
C GLU A 107 1.19 36.21 -2.83
N GLY A 108 0.37 36.28 -1.78
CA GLY A 108 -1.02 36.75 -1.87
C GLY A 108 -1.93 35.83 -2.69
N LEU A 109 -1.64 34.52 -2.74
CA LEU A 109 -2.38 33.56 -3.56
C LEU A 109 -3.80 33.26 -3.01
N PHE A 110 -4.07 33.67 -1.77
CA PHE A 110 -5.31 33.39 -1.04
C PHE A 110 -6.12 34.64 -0.64
N ASP A 111 -5.83 35.81 -1.20
CA ASP A 111 -6.56 37.07 -0.95
C ASP A 111 -7.73 37.33 -1.92
#